data_AF-A0AAJ0AM77-F1
#
_entry.id   AF-A0AAJ0AM77-F1
#
_cell.length_a   1.000
_cell.length_b   1.000
_cell.length_c   1.000
_cell.angle_alpha   90.00
_cell.angle_beta   90.00
_cell.angle_gamma   90.00
#
_symmetry.space_group_name_H-M   'P 1'
#
loop_
_entity.id
_entity.type
_entity.pdbx_description
1 polymer ?
#
loop_
_entity_poly.entity_id
_entity_poly.type
_entity_poly.pdbx_seq_one_letter_code
_entity_poly.pdbx_strand_id
1 'polypeptide(L)'
;MGVVYYLLHPNQLRSIIQWKVWHDPVHHRDPSKEDPTLKSCFEFLNKTSRSFSAVIQELNPELLVPVCLFYLVLRGLDTIEDDMTLDIKEKEPLLRQFDKYMETDGWTFTKNGPNEKDRELLVHFDDVVTELKKIKKPYYEIIKDITIKMGNGMADYALNAEHNENGVATIKEYELYCHYVAGLVGDGLTRLFVEGNMANPKLLERPALTESMGQFLQKTNIIRDVHEDYLDKRRFWPKEIWSKHVDTWDDLFKPENLPKALECSSEMVLTALKHTEECLFYMAGIKDQSVFNFVAIPQSMAIATLELVFRNPAIFNSHIKITKGDACYLMTKSTQNLQIVCEVFRDYTRRIHKKNDPRDPNYVQISVQCGKIEQFIDSLFPRQDPKQLGEAAKPKERGQPGMDAGEAFVLGGMVLLTLFFVSGLMIGTAWFFGARFDSLWKTDSIYWPSSETGTATPIEHKEL
;
A
#
# COMPACT_ATOMS: atom_id res chain seq x y z
N MET A 1 -7.58 -4.41 -18.24
CA MET A 1 -8.72 -3.49 -18.16
C MET A 1 -8.63 -2.49 -19.31
N GLY A 2 -9.62 -2.47 -20.21
CA GLY A 2 -9.62 -1.63 -21.42
C GLY A 2 -10.19 -0.23 -21.21
N VAL A 3 -10.10 0.62 -22.24
CA VAL A 3 -10.59 2.03 -22.23
C VAL A 3 -12.06 2.13 -21.82
N VAL A 4 -12.90 1.18 -22.23
CA VAL A 4 -14.33 1.13 -21.90
C VAL A 4 -14.61 1.04 -20.40
N TYR A 5 -13.77 0.32 -19.64
CA TYR A 5 -13.93 0.20 -18.19
C TYR A 5 -13.82 1.58 -17.51
N TYR A 6 -12.85 2.38 -17.94
CA TYR A 6 -12.58 3.70 -17.34
C TYR A 6 -13.59 4.77 -17.74
N LEU A 7 -14.34 4.59 -18.84
CA LEU A 7 -15.49 5.44 -19.16
C LEU A 7 -16.62 5.29 -18.12
N LEU A 8 -16.79 4.08 -17.58
CA LEU A 8 -17.77 3.79 -16.52
C LEU A 8 -17.25 4.07 -15.11
N HIS A 9 -15.93 4.30 -14.96
CA HIS A 9 -15.27 4.57 -13.67
C HIS A 9 -14.47 5.88 -13.72
N PRO A 10 -15.13 7.04 -13.92
CA PRO A 10 -14.45 8.31 -14.17
C PRO A 10 -13.55 8.76 -13.01
N ASN A 11 -13.89 8.41 -11.76
CA ASN A 11 -13.06 8.71 -10.59
C ASN A 11 -11.72 7.96 -10.60
N GLN A 12 -11.73 6.70 -11.04
CA GLN A 12 -10.51 5.91 -11.18
C GLN A 12 -9.65 6.43 -12.33
N LEU A 13 -10.27 6.79 -13.46
CA LEU A 13 -9.57 7.42 -14.58
C LEU A 13 -8.93 8.75 -14.16
N ARG A 14 -9.68 9.59 -13.44
CA ARG A 14 -9.18 10.86 -12.89
C ARG A 14 -7.97 10.62 -12.00
N SER A 15 -8.01 9.62 -11.12
CA SER A 15 -6.90 9.31 -10.22
C SER A 15 -5.64 8.88 -10.98
N ILE A 16 -5.79 8.09 -12.05
CA ILE A 16 -4.68 7.70 -12.93
C ILE A 16 -4.10 8.92 -13.65
N ILE A 17 -4.95 9.78 -14.21
CA ILE A 17 -4.50 11.00 -14.91
C ILE A 17 -3.81 11.95 -13.94
N GLN A 18 -4.40 12.16 -12.76
CA GLN A 18 -3.84 13.01 -11.72
C GLN A 18 -2.45 12.53 -11.32
N TRP A 19 -2.30 11.25 -11.00
CA TRP A 19 -0.98 10.69 -10.69
C TRP A 19 0.00 10.82 -11.87
N LYS A 20 -0.42 10.53 -13.11
CA LYS A 20 0.50 10.59 -14.26
C LYS A 20 0.93 11.99 -14.67
N VAL A 21 0.09 13.00 -14.47
CA VAL A 21 0.31 14.36 -14.99
C VAL A 21 0.78 15.32 -13.90
N TRP A 22 0.36 15.12 -12.65
CA TRP A 22 0.56 16.08 -11.56
C TRP A 22 1.46 15.56 -10.44
N HIS A 23 1.83 14.27 -10.46
CA HIS A 23 2.81 13.75 -9.51
C HIS A 23 4.20 14.26 -9.87
N ASP A 24 4.84 14.92 -8.92
CA ASP A 24 6.24 15.28 -8.98
C ASP A 24 6.98 14.54 -7.87
N PRO A 25 7.89 13.61 -8.22
CA PRO A 25 8.76 12.93 -7.27
C PRO A 25 9.49 13.90 -6.33
N VAL A 26 9.59 13.52 -5.05
CA VAL A 26 10.38 14.28 -4.07
C VAL A 26 11.85 14.38 -4.49
N HIS A 27 12.36 13.27 -5.04
CA HIS A 27 13.70 13.19 -5.61
C HIS A 27 13.65 12.52 -6.99
N HIS A 28 14.49 13.00 -7.89
CA HIS A 28 14.61 12.47 -9.25
C HIS A 28 15.93 11.72 -9.38
N ARG A 29 15.84 10.46 -9.80
CA ARG A 29 17.00 9.66 -10.23
C ARG A 29 17.49 10.17 -11.59
N ASP A 30 18.81 10.20 -11.78
CA ASP A 30 19.45 10.58 -13.05
C ASP A 30 20.27 9.40 -13.60
N PRO A 31 19.68 8.55 -14.46
CA PRO A 31 20.37 7.39 -15.03
C PRO A 31 21.59 7.77 -15.88
N SER A 32 21.72 9.01 -16.35
CA SER A 32 22.85 9.40 -17.21
C SER A 32 24.20 9.36 -16.48
N LYS A 33 24.18 9.53 -15.15
CA LYS A 33 25.38 9.59 -14.29
C LYS A 33 25.79 8.24 -13.70
N GLU A 34 25.03 7.19 -13.98
CA GLU A 34 25.20 5.89 -13.33
C GLU A 34 26.10 4.95 -14.13
N ASP A 35 26.93 4.20 -13.41
CA ASP A 35 27.72 3.10 -13.96
C ASP A 35 26.81 2.00 -14.55
N PRO A 36 27.29 1.18 -15.50
CA PRO A 36 26.51 0.09 -16.09
C PRO A 36 25.94 -0.90 -15.05
N THR A 37 26.73 -1.23 -14.02
CA THR A 37 26.35 -2.14 -12.92
C THR A 37 25.19 -1.59 -12.09
N LEU A 38 25.22 -0.28 -11.80
CA LEU A 38 24.13 0.39 -11.08
C LEU A 38 22.85 0.47 -11.91
N LYS A 39 22.97 0.76 -13.21
CA LYS A 39 21.82 0.72 -14.14
C LYS A 39 21.17 -0.66 -14.15
N SER A 40 21.98 -1.72 -14.24
CA SER A 40 21.54 -3.11 -14.18
C SER A 40 20.76 -3.41 -12.89
N CYS A 41 21.27 -2.97 -11.73
CA CYS A 41 20.57 -3.11 -10.44
C CYS A 41 19.15 -2.49 -10.49
N PHE A 42 19.01 -1.27 -11.00
CA PHE A 42 17.68 -0.66 -11.12
C PHE A 42 16.80 -1.29 -12.21
N GLU A 43 17.37 -1.87 -13.26
CA GLU A 43 16.60 -2.69 -14.21
C GLU A 43 16.04 -3.94 -13.51
N PHE A 44 16.83 -4.63 -12.71
CA PHE A 44 16.35 -5.74 -11.89
C PHE A 44 15.31 -5.30 -10.87
N LEU A 45 15.48 -4.13 -10.26
CA LEU A 45 14.46 -3.57 -9.37
C LEU A 45 13.13 -3.38 -10.10
N ASN A 46 13.16 -2.80 -11.30
CA ASN A 46 11.95 -2.59 -12.11
C ASN A 46 11.29 -3.91 -12.52
N LYS A 47 12.08 -4.92 -12.91
CA LYS A 47 11.58 -6.24 -13.32
C LYS A 47 10.91 -6.99 -12.16
N THR A 48 11.54 -6.98 -10.98
CA THR A 48 11.11 -7.79 -9.83
C THR A 48 10.05 -7.10 -8.96
N SER A 49 10.16 -5.78 -8.75
CA SER A 49 9.37 -5.00 -7.79
C SER A 49 8.13 -4.31 -8.39
N ARG A 50 8.10 -4.14 -9.72
CA ARG A 50 7.01 -3.49 -10.47
C ARG A 50 6.62 -2.13 -9.88
N SER A 51 5.45 -2.02 -9.25
CA SER A 51 4.94 -0.76 -8.69
C SER A 51 5.75 -0.24 -7.51
N PHE A 52 6.40 -1.11 -6.76
CA PHE A 52 7.20 -0.70 -5.61
C PHE A 52 8.58 -0.14 -6.04
N SER A 53 9.06 -0.49 -7.24
CA SER A 53 10.24 0.13 -7.85
C SER A 53 10.09 1.64 -8.03
N ALA A 54 8.89 2.12 -8.39
CA ALA A 54 8.64 3.54 -8.54
C ALA A 54 8.87 4.28 -7.22
N VAL A 55 8.35 3.71 -6.12
CA VAL A 55 8.46 4.31 -4.77
C VAL A 55 9.91 4.33 -4.27
N ILE A 56 10.69 3.28 -4.55
CA ILE A 56 12.13 3.24 -4.21
C ILE A 56 12.90 4.31 -4.97
N GLN A 57 12.58 4.53 -6.25
CA GLN A 57 13.30 5.48 -7.10
C GLN A 57 13.08 6.96 -6.72
N GLU A 58 12.08 7.26 -5.88
CA GLU A 58 11.79 8.60 -5.37
C GLU A 58 12.47 8.88 -4.01
N LEU A 59 13.19 7.91 -3.45
CA LEU A 59 13.90 8.05 -2.18
C LEU A 59 15.02 9.10 -2.24
N ASN A 60 15.32 9.64 -1.07
CA ASN A 60 16.46 10.51 -0.84
C ASN A 60 17.74 9.91 -1.47
N PRO A 61 18.55 10.70 -2.21
CA PRO A 61 19.75 10.19 -2.88
C PRO A 61 20.71 9.39 -1.99
N GLU A 62 20.76 9.72 -0.69
CA GLU A 62 21.56 9.00 0.30
C GLU A 62 21.08 7.55 0.54
N LEU A 63 19.77 7.29 0.43
CA LEU A 63 19.15 5.98 0.70
C LEU A 63 18.70 5.24 -0.55
N LEU A 64 18.60 5.92 -1.70
CA LEU A 64 18.15 5.37 -2.97
C LEU A 64 18.91 4.08 -3.35
N VAL A 65 20.25 4.14 -3.36
CA VAL A 65 21.09 2.97 -3.71
C VAL A 65 21.10 1.91 -2.60
N PRO A 66 21.33 2.26 -1.31
CA PRO A 66 21.28 1.27 -0.23
C PRO A 66 19.96 0.48 -0.17
N VAL A 67 18.81 1.15 -0.31
CA VAL A 67 17.50 0.47 -0.27
C VAL A 67 17.25 -0.37 -1.53
N CYS A 68 17.70 0.09 -2.70
CA CYS A 68 17.66 -0.70 -3.94
C CYS A 68 18.46 -2.01 -3.78
N LEU A 69 19.71 -1.92 -3.32
CA LEU A 69 20.57 -3.09 -3.12
C LEU A 69 20.02 -3.99 -2.01
N PHE A 70 19.51 -3.42 -0.92
CA PHE A 70 18.86 -4.19 0.13
C PHE A 70 17.70 -5.02 -0.41
N TYR A 71 16.83 -4.41 -1.21
CA TYR A 71 15.73 -5.11 -1.87
C TYR A 71 16.22 -6.24 -2.79
N LEU A 72 17.23 -5.99 -3.63
CA LEU A 72 17.75 -6.98 -4.58
C LEU A 72 18.42 -8.16 -3.87
N VAL A 73 19.17 -7.90 -2.81
CA VAL A 73 19.79 -8.97 -1.99
C VAL A 73 18.72 -9.87 -1.40
N LEU A 74 17.69 -9.29 -0.78
CA LEU A 74 16.61 -10.09 -0.19
C LEU A 74 15.77 -10.80 -1.26
N ARG A 75 15.53 -10.17 -2.41
CA ARG A 75 14.85 -10.82 -3.55
C ARG A 75 15.65 -11.99 -4.11
N GLY A 76 16.98 -11.87 -4.18
CA GLY A 76 17.84 -12.98 -4.59
C GLY A 76 17.75 -14.16 -3.62
N LEU A 77 17.73 -13.88 -2.31
CA LEU A 77 17.52 -14.89 -1.27
C LEU A 77 16.14 -15.57 -1.39
N ASP A 78 15.08 -14.78 -1.53
CA ASP A 78 13.69 -15.22 -1.77
C ASP A 78 13.60 -16.16 -2.99
N THR A 79 14.27 -15.78 -4.09
CA THR A 79 14.30 -16.58 -5.34
C THR A 79 14.99 -17.94 -5.16
N ILE A 80 15.94 -18.08 -4.22
CA ILE A 80 16.53 -19.40 -3.88
C ILE A 80 15.56 -20.21 -3.00
N GLU A 81 14.86 -19.55 -2.08
CA GLU A 81 13.92 -20.19 -1.15
C GLU A 81 12.68 -20.72 -1.87
N ASP A 82 12.04 -19.91 -2.72
CA ASP A 82 10.82 -20.24 -3.47
C ASP A 82 11.04 -21.32 -4.55
N ASP A 83 12.29 -21.54 -4.99
CA ASP A 83 12.57 -22.45 -6.10
C ASP A 83 12.42 -23.93 -5.67
N MET A 84 11.28 -24.51 -6.02
CA MET A 84 10.95 -25.91 -5.72
C MET A 84 11.76 -26.94 -6.54
N THR A 85 12.57 -26.50 -7.50
CA THR A 85 13.43 -27.38 -8.31
C THR A 85 14.79 -27.66 -7.66
N LEU A 86 15.18 -26.86 -6.66
CA LEU A 86 16.41 -27.04 -5.90
C LEU A 86 16.23 -28.08 -4.78
N ASP A 87 17.12 -29.07 -4.73
CA ASP A 87 17.19 -30.02 -3.61
C ASP A 87 17.55 -29.27 -2.32
N ILE A 88 16.91 -29.66 -1.20
CA ILE A 88 17.15 -29.04 0.11
C ILE A 88 18.63 -29.07 0.51
N LYS A 89 19.40 -30.08 0.11
CA LYS A 89 20.84 -30.20 0.38
C LYS A 89 21.68 -29.14 -0.33
N GLU A 90 21.17 -28.59 -1.43
CA GLU A 90 21.79 -27.47 -2.14
C GLU A 90 21.21 -26.14 -1.67
N LYS A 91 19.90 -26.07 -1.44
CA LYS A 91 19.19 -24.86 -0.99
C LYS A 91 19.66 -24.39 0.39
N GLU A 92 19.77 -25.29 1.36
CA GLU A 92 20.09 -24.94 2.75
C GLU A 92 21.45 -24.23 2.91
N PRO A 93 22.56 -24.74 2.35
CA PRO A 93 23.84 -24.04 2.42
C PRO A 93 23.82 -22.71 1.67
N LEU A 94 23.08 -22.63 0.55
CA LEU A 94 22.98 -21.40 -0.23
C LEU A 94 22.32 -20.27 0.57
N LEU A 95 21.23 -20.58 1.28
CA LEU A 95 20.50 -19.62 2.11
C LEU A 95 21.36 -19.15 3.30
N ARG A 96 21.99 -20.08 4.03
CA ARG A 96 22.78 -19.72 5.23
C ARG A 96 24.09 -19.00 4.93
N GLN A 97 24.64 -19.18 3.74
CA GLN A 97 25.94 -18.60 3.34
C GLN A 97 25.79 -17.44 2.36
N PHE A 98 24.57 -16.95 2.12
CA PHE A 98 24.29 -15.90 1.16
C PHE A 98 25.06 -14.61 1.47
N ASP A 99 25.32 -14.33 2.75
CA ASP A 99 26.15 -13.21 3.21
C ASP A 99 27.60 -13.27 2.69
N LYS A 100 28.16 -14.48 2.52
CA LYS A 100 29.50 -14.68 1.95
C LYS A 100 29.50 -14.50 0.43
N TYR A 101 28.41 -14.89 -0.23
CA TYR A 101 28.28 -14.69 -1.68
C TYR A 101 28.18 -13.21 -2.04
N MET A 102 27.55 -12.40 -1.17
CA MET A 102 27.56 -10.93 -1.30
C MET A 102 28.97 -10.30 -1.25
N GLU A 103 29.98 -11.02 -0.74
CA GLU A 103 31.38 -10.56 -0.69
C GLU A 103 32.22 -11.10 -1.85
N THR A 104 31.75 -12.16 -2.51
CA THR A 104 32.50 -12.91 -3.52
C THR A 104 32.42 -12.21 -4.87
N ASP A 105 33.55 -11.67 -5.34
CA ASP A 105 33.63 -11.01 -6.65
C ASP A 105 33.20 -11.95 -7.79
N GLY A 106 32.29 -11.46 -8.65
CA GLY A 106 31.79 -12.21 -9.80
C GLY A 106 30.85 -13.37 -9.45
N TRP A 107 30.32 -13.42 -8.21
CA TRP A 107 29.38 -14.49 -7.85
C TRP A 107 28.08 -14.40 -8.65
N THR A 108 27.70 -15.52 -9.25
CA THR A 108 26.47 -15.69 -10.02
C THR A 108 25.88 -17.06 -9.71
N PHE A 109 24.58 -17.22 -9.92
CA PHE A 109 23.89 -18.48 -9.68
C PHE A 109 22.91 -18.79 -10.82
N THR A 110 23.16 -19.90 -11.52
CA THR A 110 22.46 -20.25 -12.78
C THR A 110 21.60 -21.51 -12.67
N LYS A 111 21.63 -22.17 -11.50
CA LYS A 111 20.98 -23.46 -11.25
C LYS A 111 19.51 -23.37 -10.89
N ASN A 112 18.96 -22.17 -10.71
CA ASN A 112 17.51 -22.02 -10.55
C ASN A 112 16.74 -22.64 -11.70
N GLY A 113 15.54 -23.11 -11.40
CA GLY A 113 14.58 -23.60 -12.39
C GLY A 113 14.39 -22.60 -13.53
N PRO A 114 14.29 -23.06 -14.79
CA PRO A 114 14.23 -22.16 -15.95
C PRO A 114 12.96 -21.29 -15.99
N ASN A 115 11.94 -21.67 -15.22
CA ASN A 115 10.68 -20.95 -15.10
C ASN A 115 10.64 -20.03 -13.87
N GLU A 116 11.71 -20.00 -13.05
CA GLU A 116 11.76 -19.16 -11.87
C GLU A 116 11.76 -17.69 -12.28
N LYS A 117 10.79 -16.93 -11.77
CA LYS A 117 10.38 -15.65 -12.37
C LYS A 117 11.50 -14.61 -12.32
N ASP A 118 12.21 -14.58 -11.20
CA ASP A 118 13.22 -13.58 -10.90
C ASP A 118 14.66 -14.15 -11.03
N ARG A 119 14.82 -15.34 -11.66
CA ARG A 119 16.10 -16.03 -11.90
C ARG A 119 17.20 -15.14 -12.47
N GLU A 120 16.85 -14.23 -13.39
CA GLU A 120 17.82 -13.37 -14.06
C GLU A 120 18.62 -12.50 -13.08
N LEU A 121 18.03 -12.14 -11.93
CA LEU A 121 18.73 -11.41 -10.87
C LEU A 121 19.89 -12.22 -10.28
N LEU A 122 19.70 -13.53 -10.09
CA LEU A 122 20.74 -14.42 -9.54
C LEU A 122 21.82 -14.74 -10.57
N VAL A 123 21.45 -14.80 -11.86
CA VAL A 123 22.39 -14.98 -12.98
C VAL A 123 23.35 -13.80 -13.09
N HIS A 124 22.90 -12.58 -12.79
CA HIS A 124 23.66 -11.33 -12.85
C HIS A 124 23.90 -10.71 -11.46
N PHE A 125 24.00 -11.56 -10.43
CA PHE A 125 24.17 -11.08 -9.06
C PHE A 125 25.55 -10.43 -8.82
N ASP A 126 26.50 -10.61 -9.75
CA ASP A 126 27.80 -9.96 -9.76
C ASP A 126 27.71 -8.43 -9.87
N ASP A 127 26.70 -7.92 -10.58
CA ASP A 127 26.40 -6.48 -10.61
C ASP A 127 25.99 -5.97 -9.22
N VAL A 128 25.17 -6.73 -8.50
CA VAL A 128 24.71 -6.41 -7.14
C VAL A 128 25.88 -6.43 -6.16
N VAL A 129 26.75 -7.45 -6.23
CA VAL A 129 27.98 -7.55 -5.43
C VAL A 129 28.89 -6.34 -5.68
N THR A 130 29.06 -5.93 -6.94
CA THR A 130 29.89 -4.79 -7.30
C THR A 130 29.38 -3.49 -6.67
N GLU A 131 28.06 -3.25 -6.71
CA GLU A 131 27.46 -2.05 -6.11
C GLU A 131 27.43 -2.10 -4.58
N LEU A 132 27.28 -3.28 -3.96
CA LEU A 132 27.36 -3.46 -2.50
C LEU A 132 28.73 -3.03 -1.94
N LYS A 133 29.80 -3.15 -2.73
CA LYS A 133 31.14 -2.70 -2.33
C LYS A 133 31.32 -1.17 -2.39
N LYS A 134 30.43 -0.46 -3.08
CA LYS A 134 30.49 1.01 -3.26
C LYS A 134 29.70 1.77 -2.20
N ILE A 135 28.71 1.16 -1.56
CA ILE A 135 27.91 1.83 -0.52
C ILE A 135 28.70 2.04 0.79
N LYS A 136 28.23 2.96 1.62
CA LYS A 136 28.86 3.24 2.92
C LYS A 136 28.81 2.01 3.81
N LYS A 137 29.91 1.77 4.54
CA LYS A 137 30.06 0.62 5.43
C LYS A 137 28.87 0.43 6.40
N PRO A 138 28.34 1.46 7.09
CA PRO A 138 27.21 1.26 8.00
C PRO A 138 25.97 0.66 7.32
N TYR A 139 25.66 1.07 6.08
CA TYR A 139 24.53 0.49 5.32
C TYR A 139 24.81 -0.96 4.92
N TYR A 140 26.02 -1.26 4.46
CA TYR A 140 26.41 -2.62 4.11
C TYR A 140 26.28 -3.58 5.30
N GLU A 141 26.77 -3.19 6.49
CA GLU A 141 26.68 -4.02 7.70
C GLU A 141 25.22 -4.30 8.10
N ILE A 142 24.31 -3.34 7.89
CA ILE A 142 22.87 -3.53 8.13
C ILE A 142 22.31 -4.56 7.14
N ILE A 143 22.58 -4.40 5.83
CA ILE A 143 22.12 -5.33 4.79
C ILE A 143 22.64 -6.74 5.10
N LYS A 144 23.93 -6.88 5.40
CA LYS A 144 24.56 -8.15 5.72
C LYS A 144 23.93 -8.83 6.95
N ASP A 145 23.74 -8.09 8.04
CA ASP A 145 23.13 -8.64 9.27
C ASP A 145 21.70 -9.14 9.02
N ILE A 146 20.89 -8.40 8.25
CA ILE A 146 19.54 -8.86 7.90
C ILE A 146 19.58 -10.08 6.98
N THR A 147 20.46 -10.10 5.98
CA THR A 147 20.65 -11.26 5.11
C THR A 147 20.98 -12.52 5.90
N ILE A 148 21.88 -12.43 6.89
CA ILE A 148 22.24 -13.57 7.75
C ILE A 148 21.02 -14.07 8.51
N LYS A 149 20.25 -13.17 9.14
CA LYS A 149 19.07 -13.54 9.92
C LYS A 149 17.97 -14.16 9.05
N MET A 150 17.69 -13.55 7.91
CA MET A 150 16.65 -13.99 6.97
C MET A 150 17.04 -15.31 6.30
N GLY A 151 18.30 -15.46 5.87
CA GLY A 151 18.80 -16.70 5.27
C GLY A 151 18.80 -17.88 6.24
N ASN A 152 19.14 -17.65 7.51
CA ASN A 152 19.02 -18.69 8.53
C ASN A 152 17.55 -19.06 8.82
N GLY A 153 16.66 -18.07 8.95
CA GLY A 153 15.23 -18.31 9.15
C GLY A 153 14.62 -19.09 7.99
N MET A 154 14.85 -18.66 6.75
CA MET A 154 14.39 -19.34 5.53
C MET A 154 14.93 -20.77 5.44
N ALA A 155 16.20 -21.00 5.78
CA ALA A 155 16.76 -22.35 5.84
C ALA A 155 16.08 -23.23 6.90
N ASP A 156 15.81 -22.69 8.10
CA ASP A 156 15.10 -23.41 9.17
C ASP A 156 13.67 -23.79 8.73
N TYR A 157 12.97 -22.89 8.02
CA TYR A 157 11.64 -23.17 7.45
C TYR A 157 11.70 -24.22 6.34
N ALA A 158 12.63 -24.10 5.40
CA ALA A 158 12.77 -25.05 4.30
C ALA A 158 13.08 -26.48 4.79
N LEU A 159 13.81 -26.62 5.90
CA LEU A 159 14.11 -27.90 6.55
C LEU A 159 12.95 -28.48 7.37
N ASN A 160 11.93 -27.69 7.68
CA ASN A 160 10.82 -28.12 8.53
C ASN A 160 9.84 -29.00 7.74
N ALA A 161 10.11 -30.30 7.73
CA ALA A 161 9.28 -31.30 7.05
C ALA A 161 7.81 -31.29 7.52
N GLU A 162 7.55 -31.01 8.80
CA GLU A 162 6.20 -30.94 9.34
C GLU A 162 5.44 -29.72 8.80
N HIS A 163 6.11 -28.57 8.66
CA HIS A 163 5.54 -27.39 8.02
C HIS A 163 5.25 -27.63 6.54
N ASN A 164 6.17 -28.28 5.82
CA ASN A 164 5.99 -28.60 4.40
C ASN A 164 4.82 -29.57 4.17
N GLU A 165 4.53 -30.46 5.12
CA GLU A 165 3.44 -31.43 5.01
C GLU A 165 2.10 -30.90 5.55
N ASN A 166 2.13 -30.20 6.70
CA ASN A 166 0.94 -29.82 7.46
C ASN A 166 0.65 -28.31 7.51
N GLY A 167 1.56 -27.47 7.00
CA GLY A 167 1.45 -26.01 7.02
C GLY A 167 1.77 -25.38 8.39
N VAL A 168 1.43 -24.10 8.54
CA VAL A 168 1.55 -23.38 9.82
C VAL A 168 0.55 -23.94 10.85
N ALA A 169 1.00 -24.34 12.04
CA ALA A 169 0.12 -24.90 13.05
C ALA A 169 -0.51 -23.83 13.94
N THR A 170 0.29 -22.92 14.49
CA THR A 170 -0.14 -21.95 15.52
C THR A 170 -0.07 -20.50 15.05
N ILE A 171 -0.82 -19.60 15.70
CA ILE A 171 -0.72 -18.15 15.45
C ILE A 171 0.71 -17.65 15.75
N LYS A 172 1.38 -18.24 16.75
CA LYS A 172 2.75 -17.89 17.09
C LYS A 172 3.73 -18.27 15.97
N GLU A 173 3.58 -19.44 15.36
CA GLU A 173 4.37 -19.83 14.18
C GLU A 173 4.06 -18.93 12.98
N TYR A 174 2.80 -18.55 12.80
CA TYR A 174 2.41 -17.60 11.75
C TYR A 174 3.12 -16.26 11.91
N GLU A 175 3.11 -15.70 13.13
CA GLU A 175 3.81 -14.46 13.46
C GLU A 175 5.33 -14.62 13.32
N LEU A 176 5.89 -15.77 13.72
CA LEU A 176 7.31 -16.05 13.56
C LEU A 176 7.70 -16.14 12.08
N TYR A 177 6.88 -16.75 11.23
CA TYR A 177 7.10 -16.80 9.79
C TYR A 177 7.10 -15.38 9.21
N CYS A 178 6.06 -14.59 9.51
CA CYS A 178 5.97 -13.19 9.08
C CYS A 178 7.13 -12.34 9.62
N HIS A 179 7.66 -12.64 10.81
CA HIS A 179 8.85 -11.99 11.36
C HIS A 179 10.06 -12.21 10.45
N TYR A 180 10.35 -13.46 10.06
CA TYR A 180 11.52 -13.75 9.23
C TYR A 180 11.42 -13.15 7.83
N VAL A 181 10.26 -13.23 7.18
CA VAL A 181 10.12 -12.82 5.77
C VAL A 181 9.77 -11.33 5.58
N ALA A 182 9.24 -10.66 6.61
CA ALA A 182 8.83 -9.26 6.51
C ALA A 182 9.23 -8.39 7.72
N GLY A 183 9.19 -8.93 8.95
CA GLY A 183 9.61 -8.21 10.16
C GLY A 183 11.09 -7.79 10.11
N LEU A 184 11.98 -8.72 9.73
CA LEU A 184 13.41 -8.45 9.52
C LEU A 184 13.66 -7.41 8.43
N VAL A 185 12.85 -7.40 7.37
CA VAL A 185 12.93 -6.38 6.32
C VAL A 185 12.60 -5.00 6.90
N GLY A 186 11.58 -4.92 7.75
CA GLY A 186 11.26 -3.73 8.53
C GLY A 186 12.42 -3.27 9.42
N ASP A 187 13.08 -4.17 10.13
CA ASP A 187 14.25 -3.86 10.98
C ASP A 187 15.39 -3.25 10.16
N GLY A 188 15.74 -3.91 9.05
CA GLY A 188 16.74 -3.42 8.11
C GLY A 188 16.43 -2.01 7.60
N LEU A 189 15.22 -1.80 7.09
CA LEU A 189 14.77 -0.49 6.61
C LEU A 189 14.82 0.57 7.71
N THR A 190 14.33 0.27 8.90
CA THR A 190 14.33 1.21 10.03
C THR A 190 15.75 1.64 10.37
N ARG A 191 16.69 0.68 10.43
CA ARG A 191 18.11 0.95 10.70
C ARG A 191 18.75 1.78 9.59
N LEU A 192 18.47 1.48 8.32
CA LEU A 192 18.92 2.30 7.19
C LEU A 192 18.40 3.73 7.30
N PHE A 193 17.12 3.92 7.65
CA PHE A 193 16.51 5.25 7.77
C PHE A 193 17.09 6.06 8.93
N VAL A 194 17.35 5.42 10.07
CA VAL A 194 17.96 6.08 11.22
C VAL A 194 19.42 6.43 10.96
N GLU A 195 20.19 5.52 10.35
CA GLU A 195 21.58 5.77 9.94
C GLU A 195 21.66 6.93 8.94
N GLY A 196 20.71 7.00 7.99
CA GLY A 196 20.57 8.11 7.05
C GLY A 196 20.02 9.40 7.66
N ASN A 197 19.76 9.47 8.98
CA ASN A 197 19.12 10.59 9.68
C ASN A 197 17.70 10.97 9.18
N MET A 198 17.03 10.07 8.47
CA MET A 198 15.71 10.28 7.87
C MET A 198 14.55 9.85 8.78
N ALA A 199 14.87 9.21 9.91
CA ALA A 199 13.89 8.76 10.90
C ALA A 199 14.31 9.16 12.33
N ASN A 200 13.39 9.02 13.28
CA ASN A 200 13.66 9.23 14.69
C ASN A 200 14.41 8.01 15.27
N PRO A 201 15.61 8.18 15.88
CA PRO A 201 16.35 7.08 16.49
C PRO A 201 15.56 6.30 17.55
N LYS A 202 14.55 6.92 18.19
CA LYS A 202 13.66 6.24 19.15
C LYS A 202 12.86 5.08 18.54
N LEU A 203 12.76 4.98 17.20
CA LEU A 203 12.16 3.82 16.55
C LEU A 203 12.98 2.54 16.84
N LEU A 204 14.31 2.64 16.96
CA LEU A 204 15.17 1.50 17.31
C LEU A 204 14.94 0.98 18.74
N GLU A 205 14.44 1.83 19.63
CA GLU A 205 14.08 1.45 21.00
C GLU A 205 12.71 0.76 21.07
N ARG A 206 11.96 0.72 19.96
CA ARG A 206 10.60 0.18 19.88
C ARG A 206 10.44 -0.81 18.72
N PRO A 207 11.16 -1.95 18.77
CA PRO A 207 11.16 -2.93 17.67
C PRO A 207 9.76 -3.47 17.34
N ALA A 208 8.83 -3.48 18.30
CA ALA A 208 7.43 -3.87 18.05
C ALA A 208 6.75 -3.03 16.96
N LEU A 209 7.05 -1.73 16.86
CA LEU A 209 6.47 -0.87 15.82
C LEU A 209 6.93 -1.29 14.42
N THR A 210 8.23 -1.56 14.31
CA THR A 210 8.85 -2.03 13.08
C THR A 210 8.34 -3.42 12.70
N GLU A 211 8.22 -4.31 13.68
CA GLU A 211 7.64 -5.64 13.50
C GLU A 211 6.22 -5.53 12.94
N SER A 212 5.38 -4.69 13.52
CA SER A 212 4.01 -4.48 13.06
C SER A 212 3.91 -3.96 11.63
N MET A 213 4.84 -3.11 11.17
CA MET A 213 4.91 -2.69 9.77
C MET A 213 5.09 -3.88 8.82
N GLY A 214 5.96 -4.83 9.16
CA GLY A 214 6.19 -6.05 8.38
C GLY A 214 5.00 -7.02 8.46
N GLN A 215 4.52 -7.27 9.67
CA GLN A 215 3.37 -8.16 9.94
C GLN A 215 2.12 -7.70 9.19
N PHE A 216 1.79 -6.40 9.20
CA PHE A 216 0.61 -5.89 8.52
C PHE A 216 0.64 -6.15 7.02
N LEU A 217 1.77 -5.89 6.36
CA LEU A 217 1.93 -6.12 4.93
C LEU A 217 1.88 -7.62 4.59
N GLN A 218 2.62 -8.43 5.32
CA GLN A 218 2.72 -9.86 5.03
C GLN A 218 1.42 -10.60 5.31
N LYS A 219 0.76 -10.31 6.44
CA LYS A 219 -0.54 -10.89 6.75
C LYS A 219 -1.58 -10.51 5.68
N THR A 220 -1.58 -9.25 5.23
CA THR A 220 -2.48 -8.80 4.17
C THR A 220 -2.27 -9.56 2.85
N ASN A 221 -1.01 -9.80 2.46
CA ASN A 221 -0.69 -10.58 1.26
C ASN A 221 -1.16 -12.03 1.40
N ILE A 222 -0.84 -12.70 2.51
CA ILE A 222 -1.24 -14.10 2.79
C ILE A 222 -2.76 -14.28 2.79
N ILE A 223 -3.51 -13.28 3.27
CA ILE A 223 -4.99 -13.33 3.26
C ILE A 223 -5.52 -13.22 1.83
N ARG A 224 -4.97 -12.29 1.04
CA ARG A 224 -5.39 -12.04 -0.33
C ARG A 224 -5.06 -13.21 -1.26
N ASP A 225 -3.89 -13.82 -1.06
CA ASP A 225 -3.30 -14.79 -1.99
C ASP A 225 -3.69 -16.25 -1.67
N VAL A 226 -4.59 -16.47 -0.70
CA VAL A 226 -4.97 -17.79 -0.18
C VAL A 226 -5.36 -18.83 -1.25
N HIS A 227 -6.01 -18.40 -2.33
CA HIS A 227 -6.36 -19.30 -3.44
C HIS A 227 -5.16 -19.65 -4.33
N GLU A 228 -4.26 -18.70 -4.57
CA GLU A 228 -3.01 -18.94 -5.32
C GLU A 228 -2.12 -19.92 -4.52
N ASP A 229 -1.95 -19.66 -3.23
CA ASP A 229 -1.20 -20.54 -2.31
C ASP A 229 -1.78 -21.96 -2.28
N TYR A 230 -3.11 -22.10 -2.26
CA TYR A 230 -3.78 -23.40 -2.29
C TYR A 230 -3.50 -24.19 -3.59
N LEU A 231 -3.50 -23.52 -4.74
CA LEU A 231 -3.17 -24.15 -6.03
C LEU A 231 -1.70 -24.64 -6.03
N ASP A 232 -0.80 -23.86 -5.43
CA ASP A 232 0.62 -24.16 -5.31
C ASP A 232 0.96 -25.12 -4.16
N LYS A 233 -0.06 -25.63 -3.44
CA LYS A 233 0.09 -26.53 -2.27
C LYS A 233 0.84 -25.91 -1.09
N ARG A 234 0.81 -24.59 -0.97
CA ARG A 234 1.32 -23.83 0.19
C ARG A 234 0.19 -23.55 1.19
N ARG A 235 0.52 -23.52 2.48
CA ARG A 235 -0.46 -23.41 3.59
C ARG A 235 0.03 -22.48 4.69
N PHE A 236 -0.24 -21.18 4.53
CA PHE A 236 0.21 -20.16 5.48
C PHE A 236 -0.81 -19.77 6.55
N TRP A 237 -2.11 -20.03 6.34
CA TRP A 237 -3.11 -19.75 7.36
C TRP A 237 -2.95 -20.77 8.50
N PRO A 238 -2.84 -20.33 9.76
CA PRO A 238 -2.54 -21.22 10.87
C PRO A 238 -3.70 -22.18 11.14
N LYS A 239 -3.38 -23.45 11.39
CA LYS A 239 -4.35 -24.49 11.79
C LYS A 239 -5.17 -24.09 12.99
N GLU A 240 -4.57 -23.42 13.96
CA GLU A 240 -5.25 -22.83 15.12
C GLU A 240 -6.41 -21.89 14.75
N ILE A 241 -6.40 -21.27 13.57
CA ILE A 241 -7.50 -20.45 13.07
C ILE A 241 -8.45 -21.31 12.23
N TRP A 242 -7.99 -21.89 11.12
CA TRP A 242 -8.91 -22.50 10.16
C TRP A 242 -9.62 -23.75 10.70
N SER A 243 -9.01 -24.50 11.63
CA SER A 243 -9.62 -25.71 12.21
C SER A 243 -10.79 -25.41 13.16
N LYS A 244 -11.01 -24.14 13.53
CA LYS A 244 -12.22 -23.71 14.24
C LYS A 244 -13.46 -23.70 13.33
N HIS A 245 -13.24 -23.57 12.02
CA HIS A 245 -14.29 -23.34 11.02
C HIS A 245 -14.56 -24.57 10.17
N VAL A 246 -13.51 -25.29 9.77
CA VAL A 246 -13.58 -26.49 8.92
C VAL A 246 -12.70 -27.63 9.43
N ASP A 247 -13.01 -28.87 9.06
CA ASP A 247 -12.29 -30.07 9.55
C ASP A 247 -10.95 -30.27 8.84
N THR A 248 -10.88 -29.99 7.54
CA THR A 248 -9.66 -30.10 6.73
C THR A 248 -9.37 -28.80 5.97
N TRP A 249 -8.09 -28.57 5.63
CA TRP A 249 -7.68 -27.36 4.89
C TRP A 249 -8.45 -27.18 3.57
N ASP A 250 -8.60 -28.26 2.80
CA ASP A 250 -9.24 -28.25 1.48
C ASP A 250 -10.74 -27.90 1.57
N ASP A 251 -11.36 -28.08 2.73
CA ASP A 251 -12.76 -27.72 2.97
C ASP A 251 -13.01 -26.21 2.87
N LEU A 252 -12.01 -25.34 3.07
CA LEU A 252 -12.14 -23.89 2.89
C LEU A 252 -12.50 -23.50 1.45
N PHE A 253 -12.12 -24.33 0.48
CA PHE A 253 -12.28 -24.05 -0.95
C PHE A 253 -13.52 -24.73 -1.56
N LYS A 254 -14.29 -25.47 -0.75
CA LYS A 254 -15.52 -26.12 -1.18
C LYS A 254 -16.70 -25.13 -1.15
N PRO A 255 -17.50 -25.02 -2.23
CA PRO A 255 -18.63 -24.08 -2.28
C PRO A 255 -19.63 -24.21 -1.11
N GLU A 256 -19.86 -25.43 -0.63
CA GLU A 256 -20.75 -25.72 0.50
C GLU A 256 -20.27 -25.14 1.84
N ASN A 257 -18.97 -24.89 1.98
CA ASN A 257 -18.35 -24.34 3.20
C ASN A 257 -18.09 -22.83 3.10
N LEU A 258 -18.52 -22.17 2.03
CA LEU A 258 -18.26 -20.74 1.82
C LEU A 258 -18.61 -19.85 3.03
N PRO A 259 -19.73 -20.04 3.75
CA PRO A 259 -20.01 -19.24 4.95
C PRO A 259 -18.92 -19.37 6.02
N LYS A 260 -18.47 -20.60 6.31
CA LYS A 260 -17.41 -20.89 7.27
C LYS A 260 -16.05 -20.36 6.80
N ALA A 261 -15.78 -20.45 5.50
CA ALA A 261 -14.57 -19.89 4.90
C ALA A 261 -14.52 -18.36 5.08
N LEU A 262 -15.65 -17.66 4.94
CA LEU A 262 -15.75 -16.21 5.20
C LEU A 262 -15.59 -15.84 6.68
N GLU A 263 -16.04 -16.68 7.61
CA GLU A 263 -15.83 -16.50 9.05
C GLU A 263 -14.34 -16.68 9.40
N CYS A 264 -13.70 -17.70 8.82
CA CYS A 264 -12.25 -17.93 8.91
C CYS A 264 -11.45 -16.74 8.35
N SER A 265 -11.82 -16.24 7.17
CA SER A 265 -11.13 -15.07 6.58
C SER A 265 -11.33 -13.80 7.40
N SER A 266 -12.47 -13.65 8.08
CA SER A 266 -12.72 -12.53 8.98
C SER A 266 -11.84 -12.58 10.23
N GLU A 267 -11.59 -13.79 10.78
CA GLU A 267 -10.61 -13.98 11.86
C GLU A 267 -9.19 -13.64 11.40
N MET A 268 -8.80 -14.06 10.18
CA MET A 268 -7.51 -13.69 9.60
C MET A 268 -7.35 -12.19 9.42
N VAL A 269 -8.35 -11.50 8.86
CA VAL A 269 -8.34 -10.03 8.72
C VAL A 269 -8.22 -9.33 10.08
N LEU A 270 -8.90 -9.84 11.10
CA LEU A 270 -8.76 -9.33 12.47
C LEU A 270 -7.32 -9.45 12.98
N THR A 271 -6.60 -10.54 12.67
CA THR A 271 -5.18 -10.66 13.06
C THR A 271 -4.30 -9.60 12.42
N ALA A 272 -4.59 -9.20 11.17
CA ALA A 272 -3.87 -8.12 10.50
C ALA A 272 -4.24 -6.75 11.06
N LEU A 273 -5.54 -6.47 11.25
CA LEU A 273 -6.03 -5.17 11.75
C LEU A 273 -5.44 -4.75 13.09
N LYS A 274 -5.01 -5.70 13.93
CA LYS A 274 -4.37 -5.45 15.24
C LYS A 274 -3.03 -4.70 15.14
N HIS A 275 -2.39 -4.67 13.97
CA HIS A 275 -1.12 -3.97 13.76
C HIS A 275 -1.30 -2.51 13.32
N THR A 276 -2.52 -2.09 12.98
CA THR A 276 -2.81 -0.80 12.35
C THR A 276 -2.33 0.41 13.18
N GLU A 277 -2.64 0.43 14.47
CA GLU A 277 -2.27 1.53 15.37
C GLU A 277 -0.75 1.68 15.47
N GLU A 278 -0.03 0.56 15.54
CA GLU A 278 1.43 0.56 15.59
C GLU A 278 2.06 1.00 14.26
N CYS A 279 1.47 0.62 13.12
CA CYS A 279 1.89 1.13 11.81
C CYS A 279 1.72 2.66 11.71
N LEU A 280 0.57 3.18 12.13
CA LEU A 280 0.32 4.63 12.16
C LEU A 280 1.29 5.36 13.10
N PHE A 281 1.56 4.78 14.27
CA PHE A 281 2.53 5.34 15.21
C PHE A 281 3.96 5.31 14.67
N TYR A 282 4.37 4.22 13.99
CA TYR A 282 5.67 4.11 13.33
C TYR A 282 5.88 5.24 12.31
N MET A 283 4.87 5.47 11.45
CA MET A 283 4.93 6.51 10.41
C MET A 283 5.08 7.93 10.98
N ALA A 284 4.60 8.18 12.20
CA ALA A 284 4.83 9.46 12.90
C ALA A 284 6.30 9.69 13.29
N GLY A 285 7.12 8.63 13.32
CA GLY A 285 8.55 8.70 13.61
C GLY A 285 9.43 9.00 12.39
N ILE A 286 8.86 9.08 11.19
CA ILE A 286 9.60 9.36 9.95
C ILE A 286 9.70 10.87 9.73
N LYS A 287 10.89 11.35 9.36
CA LYS A 287 11.18 12.79 9.22
C LYS A 287 11.29 13.23 7.76
N ASP A 288 11.87 12.40 6.90
CA ASP A 288 12.05 12.70 5.49
C ASP A 288 10.80 12.33 4.68
N GLN A 289 10.38 13.22 3.77
CA GLN A 289 9.15 13.03 3.00
C GLN A 289 9.23 11.83 2.05
N SER A 290 10.38 11.58 1.42
CA SER A 290 10.52 10.43 0.53
C SER A 290 10.47 9.10 1.28
N VAL A 291 11.09 9.04 2.47
CA VAL A 291 10.99 7.87 3.36
C VAL A 291 9.57 7.70 3.90
N PHE A 292 8.88 8.80 4.23
CA PHE A 292 7.48 8.76 4.64
C PHE A 292 6.61 8.18 3.52
N ASN A 293 6.75 8.66 2.28
CA ASN A 293 6.04 8.13 1.12
C ASN A 293 6.32 6.64 0.94
N PHE A 294 7.59 6.25 1.07
CA PHE A 294 8.04 4.87 0.95
C PHE A 294 7.36 3.92 1.94
N VAL A 295 7.20 4.33 3.19
CA VAL A 295 6.54 3.50 4.19
C VAL A 295 5.01 3.62 4.16
N ALA A 296 4.45 4.79 3.81
CA ALA A 296 3.03 5.05 3.89
C ALA A 296 2.22 4.46 2.73
N ILE A 297 2.78 4.45 1.51
CA ILE A 297 2.10 3.94 0.32
C ILE A 297 1.74 2.45 0.47
N PRO A 298 2.68 1.54 0.81
CA PRO A 298 2.35 0.12 0.97
C PRO A 298 1.33 -0.14 2.07
N GLN A 299 1.44 0.58 3.19
CA GLN A 299 0.54 0.44 4.34
C GLN A 299 -0.90 0.88 3.99
N SER A 300 -1.03 1.98 3.24
CA SER A 300 -2.33 2.45 2.74
C SER A 300 -2.94 1.50 1.69
N MET A 301 -2.11 0.87 0.85
CA MET A 301 -2.56 -0.19 -0.04
C MET A 301 -2.98 -1.46 0.71
N ALA A 302 -2.31 -1.78 1.80
CA ALA A 302 -2.63 -2.94 2.62
C ALA A 302 -3.99 -2.79 3.33
N ILE A 303 -4.29 -1.64 3.97
CA ILE A 303 -5.61 -1.44 4.58
C ILE A 303 -6.74 -1.44 3.54
N ALA A 304 -6.49 -0.91 2.34
CA ALA A 304 -7.44 -0.99 1.23
C ALA A 304 -7.64 -2.42 0.72
N THR A 305 -6.57 -3.22 0.71
CA THR A 305 -6.63 -4.65 0.36
C THR A 305 -7.37 -5.45 1.43
N LEU A 306 -7.14 -5.17 2.72
CA LEU A 306 -7.91 -5.78 3.81
C LEU A 306 -9.41 -5.51 3.68
N GLU A 307 -9.79 -4.29 3.32
CA GLU A 307 -11.20 -3.97 3.04
C GLU A 307 -11.76 -4.73 1.84
N LEU A 308 -10.96 -4.94 0.80
CA LEU A 308 -11.33 -5.67 -0.40
C LEU A 308 -11.55 -7.18 -0.13
N VAL A 309 -10.67 -7.79 0.67
CA VAL A 309 -10.73 -9.23 1.00
C VAL A 309 -11.74 -9.53 2.12
N PHE A 310 -12.03 -8.55 2.97
CA PHE A 310 -12.94 -8.74 4.10
C PHE A 310 -14.35 -9.12 3.63
N ARG A 311 -14.83 -10.28 4.11
CA ARG A 311 -16.14 -10.86 3.76
C ARG A 311 -16.38 -11.01 2.24
N ASN A 312 -15.32 -11.19 1.46
CA ASN A 312 -15.39 -11.31 0.00
C ASN A 312 -15.18 -12.77 -0.46
N PRO A 313 -16.21 -13.46 -1.00
CA PRO A 313 -16.09 -14.83 -1.50
C PRO A 313 -15.02 -15.04 -2.57
N ALA A 314 -14.70 -13.99 -3.33
CA ALA A 314 -13.82 -14.08 -4.48
C ALA A 314 -12.38 -14.47 -4.11
N ILE A 315 -11.95 -14.30 -2.86
CA ILE A 315 -10.60 -14.67 -2.40
C ILE A 315 -10.35 -16.18 -2.46
N PHE A 316 -11.40 -17.00 -2.48
CA PHE A 316 -11.30 -18.46 -2.48
C PHE A 316 -11.31 -19.08 -3.88
N ASN A 317 -11.49 -18.28 -4.93
CA ASN A 317 -11.59 -18.78 -6.31
C ASN A 317 -10.90 -17.91 -7.36
N SER A 318 -10.34 -16.77 -6.98
CA SER A 318 -9.76 -15.81 -7.91
C SER A 318 -8.69 -14.95 -7.26
N HIS A 319 -7.83 -14.35 -8.09
CA HIS A 319 -6.85 -13.36 -7.66
C HIS A 319 -7.47 -11.96 -7.66
N ILE A 320 -7.81 -11.45 -6.48
CA ILE A 320 -8.39 -10.10 -6.35
C ILE A 320 -7.34 -9.07 -5.97
N LYS A 321 -7.41 -7.90 -6.60
CA LYS A 321 -6.50 -6.78 -6.34
C LYS A 321 -7.25 -5.47 -6.37
N ILE A 322 -6.76 -4.49 -5.61
CA ILE A 322 -7.22 -3.11 -5.74
C ILE A 322 -7.01 -2.64 -7.18
N THR A 323 -7.93 -1.80 -7.68
CA THR A 323 -7.83 -1.32 -9.05
C THR A 323 -6.63 -0.38 -9.20
N LYS A 324 -6.12 -0.22 -10.43
CA LYS A 324 -5.04 0.74 -10.69
C LYS A 324 -5.46 2.18 -10.35
N GLY A 325 -6.74 2.52 -10.51
CA GLY A 325 -7.27 3.82 -10.12
C GLY A 325 -7.24 4.04 -8.62
N ASP A 326 -7.67 3.04 -7.84
CA ASP A 326 -7.61 3.11 -6.37
C ASP A 326 -6.15 3.15 -5.88
N ALA A 327 -5.25 2.39 -6.52
CA ALA A 327 -3.82 2.46 -6.23
C ALA A 327 -3.27 3.88 -6.45
N CYS A 328 -3.54 4.52 -7.59
CA CYS A 328 -3.13 5.91 -7.85
C CYS A 328 -3.76 6.91 -6.86
N TYR A 329 -5.01 6.71 -6.48
CA TYR A 329 -5.68 7.51 -5.46
C TYR A 329 -4.96 7.40 -4.10
N LEU A 330 -4.68 6.17 -3.67
CA LEU A 330 -3.98 5.89 -2.41
C LEU A 330 -2.56 6.46 -2.44
N MET A 331 -1.82 6.29 -3.53
CA MET A 331 -0.49 6.88 -3.68
C MET A 331 -0.55 8.41 -3.52
N THR A 332 -1.48 9.07 -4.22
CA THR A 332 -1.67 10.53 -4.14
C THR A 332 -2.01 11.00 -2.72
N LYS A 333 -2.79 10.22 -1.97
CA LYS A 333 -3.16 10.55 -0.58
C LYS A 333 -2.01 10.29 0.39
N SER A 334 -1.27 9.20 0.17
CA SER A 334 -0.22 8.73 1.08
C SER A 334 1.08 9.52 0.97
N THR A 335 1.23 10.37 -0.05
CA THR A 335 2.42 11.22 -0.23
C THR A 335 2.30 12.61 0.38
N GLN A 336 1.15 12.95 0.97
CA GLN A 336 0.88 14.31 1.46
C GLN A 336 1.41 14.54 2.88
N ASN A 337 0.85 13.82 3.85
CA ASN A 337 1.24 13.86 5.25
C ASN A 337 0.53 12.75 6.05
N LEU A 338 0.93 12.59 7.31
CA LEU A 338 0.36 11.58 8.22
C LEU A 338 -1.14 11.76 8.47
N GLN A 339 -1.66 12.99 8.55
CA GLN A 339 -3.08 13.21 8.80
C GLN A 339 -3.94 12.63 7.66
N ILE A 340 -3.52 12.84 6.40
CA ILE A 340 -4.23 12.30 5.24
C ILE A 340 -4.13 10.76 5.20
N VAL A 341 -2.98 10.18 5.58
CA VAL A 341 -2.84 8.72 5.72
C VAL A 341 -3.79 8.19 6.80
N CYS A 342 -3.85 8.86 7.96
CA CYS A 342 -4.80 8.53 9.02
C CYS A 342 -6.26 8.59 8.52
N GLU A 343 -6.62 9.57 7.70
CA GLU A 343 -7.95 9.64 7.07
C GLU A 343 -8.22 8.45 6.13
N VAL A 344 -7.22 8.04 5.32
CA VAL A 344 -7.31 6.83 4.50
C VAL A 344 -7.59 5.61 5.38
N PHE A 345 -6.78 5.40 6.41
CA PHE A 345 -6.95 4.28 7.34
C PHE A 345 -8.33 4.29 8.01
N ARG A 346 -8.79 5.46 8.45
CA ARG A 346 -10.13 5.65 9.01
C ARG A 346 -11.23 5.28 8.01
N ASP A 347 -11.14 5.75 6.77
CA ASP A 347 -12.16 5.50 5.75
C ASP A 347 -12.28 4.01 5.43
N TYR A 348 -11.16 3.32 5.25
CA TYR A 348 -11.16 1.88 5.00
C TYR A 348 -11.57 1.07 6.24
N THR A 349 -11.17 1.48 7.44
CA THR A 349 -11.63 0.87 8.70
C THR A 349 -13.15 0.99 8.84
N ARG A 350 -13.74 2.14 8.49
CA ARG A 350 -15.20 2.33 8.49
C ARG A 350 -15.91 1.49 7.46
N ARG A 351 -15.31 1.29 6.28
CA ARG A 351 -15.85 0.39 5.25
C ARG A 351 -15.84 -1.06 5.72
N ILE A 352 -14.76 -1.52 6.35
CA ILE A 352 -14.67 -2.83 7.01
C ILE A 352 -15.76 -2.94 8.07
N HIS A 353 -15.88 -1.96 8.97
CA HIS A 353 -16.91 -1.94 10.01
C HIS A 353 -18.33 -2.00 9.42
N LYS A 354 -18.59 -1.32 8.30
CA LYS A 354 -19.88 -1.36 7.59
C LYS A 354 -20.17 -2.71 6.94
N LYS A 355 -19.14 -3.42 6.45
CA LYS A 355 -19.25 -4.78 5.89
C LYS A 355 -19.39 -5.86 6.97
N ASN A 356 -19.10 -5.53 8.23
CA ASN A 356 -19.10 -6.49 9.33
C ASN A 356 -20.52 -7.04 9.56
N ASP A 357 -20.64 -8.36 9.66
CA ASP A 357 -21.93 -9.07 9.76
C ASP A 357 -22.16 -9.51 11.21
N PRO A 358 -23.27 -9.13 11.87
CA PRO A 358 -23.58 -9.56 13.25
C PRO A 358 -23.66 -11.08 13.45
N ARG A 359 -23.79 -11.86 12.37
CA ARG A 359 -23.79 -13.33 12.43
C ARG A 359 -22.39 -13.93 12.46
N ASP A 360 -21.36 -13.16 12.09
CA ASP A 360 -19.97 -13.62 12.12
C ASP A 360 -19.50 -13.77 13.59
N PRO A 361 -18.89 -14.90 13.99
CA PRO A 361 -18.40 -15.10 15.35
C PRO A 361 -17.35 -14.06 15.77
N ASN A 362 -16.67 -13.42 14.80
CA ASN A 362 -15.66 -12.39 15.04
C ASN A 362 -16.23 -10.97 15.11
N TYR A 363 -17.56 -10.79 14.91
CA TYR A 363 -18.20 -9.47 14.79
C TYR A 363 -17.76 -8.48 15.86
N VAL A 364 -17.87 -8.87 17.14
CA VAL A 364 -17.56 -7.99 18.27
C VAL A 364 -16.09 -7.59 18.28
N GLN A 365 -15.18 -8.55 18.04
CA GLN A 365 -13.74 -8.28 18.09
C GLN A 365 -13.31 -7.35 16.94
N ILE A 366 -13.87 -7.55 15.75
CA ILE A 366 -13.63 -6.67 14.59
C ILE A 366 -14.18 -5.27 14.86
N SER A 367 -15.41 -5.16 15.38
CA SER A 367 -15.99 -3.85 15.70
C SER A 367 -15.21 -3.10 16.77
N VAL A 368 -14.74 -3.80 17.80
CA VAL A 368 -13.85 -3.22 18.82
C VAL A 368 -12.53 -2.78 18.21
N GLN A 369 -11.91 -3.59 17.35
CA GLN A 369 -10.63 -3.23 16.73
C GLN A 369 -10.78 -2.01 15.81
N CYS A 370 -11.84 -1.94 15.00
CA CYS A 370 -12.15 -0.75 14.20
C CYS A 370 -12.32 0.50 15.07
N GLY A 371 -13.02 0.37 16.21
CA GLY A 371 -13.18 1.45 17.19
C GLY A 371 -11.86 1.92 17.79
N LYS A 372 -10.95 0.99 18.13
CA LYS A 372 -9.61 1.31 18.64
C LYS A 372 -8.78 2.09 17.62
N ILE A 373 -8.83 1.67 16.35
CA ILE A 373 -8.13 2.38 15.26
C ILE A 373 -8.65 3.81 15.13
N GLU A 374 -9.97 4.02 15.14
CA GLU A 374 -10.55 5.37 15.06
C GLU A 374 -10.16 6.24 16.27
N GLN A 375 -10.24 5.69 17.48
CA GLN A 375 -9.83 6.36 18.72
C GLN A 375 -8.35 6.72 18.71
N PHE A 376 -7.49 5.81 18.24
CA PHE A 376 -6.06 6.06 18.10
C PHE A 376 -5.79 7.21 17.14
N ILE A 377 -6.47 7.24 15.98
CA ILE A 377 -6.35 8.34 15.02
C ILE A 377 -6.83 9.67 15.63
N ASP A 378 -7.94 9.68 16.36
CA ASP A 378 -8.42 10.88 17.06
C ASP A 378 -7.45 11.34 18.16
N SER A 379 -6.68 10.43 18.77
CA SER A 379 -5.64 10.78 19.74
C SER A 379 -4.42 11.47 19.09
N LEU A 380 -4.08 11.10 17.85
CA LEU A 380 -3.00 11.75 17.08
C LEU A 380 -3.46 13.09 16.48
N PHE A 381 -4.69 13.14 15.99
CA PHE A 381 -5.28 14.32 15.35
C PHE A 381 -6.69 14.58 15.90
N PRO A 382 -6.78 15.23 17.07
CA PRO A 382 -8.07 15.55 17.67
C PRO A 382 -8.93 16.37 16.71
N ARG A 383 -10.15 15.91 16.45
CA ARG A 383 -11.12 16.71 15.70
C ARG A 383 -11.43 17.96 16.50
N GLN A 384 -11.21 19.11 15.89
CA GLN A 384 -11.72 20.35 16.42
C GLN A 384 -13.25 20.33 16.22
N ASP A 385 -14.01 20.11 17.29
CA ASP A 385 -15.47 20.25 17.24
C ASP A 385 -15.81 21.74 17.07
N PRO A 386 -16.52 22.15 16.00
CA PRO A 386 -16.93 23.53 15.79
C PRO A 386 -17.71 24.09 17.00
N LYS A 387 -18.40 23.24 17.77
CA LYS A 387 -19.11 23.64 18.98
C LYS A 387 -18.15 24.03 20.12
N GLN A 388 -17.03 23.30 20.27
CA GLN A 388 -16.01 23.63 21.28
C GLN A 388 -15.18 24.85 20.87
N LEU A 389 -14.90 25.01 19.57
CA LEU A 389 -14.29 26.23 19.03
C LEU A 389 -15.21 27.45 19.20
N GLY A 390 -16.52 27.30 19.03
CA GLY A 390 -17.49 28.39 19.25
C GLY A 390 -17.57 28.85 20.70
N GLU A 391 -17.33 27.97 21.67
CA GLU A 391 -17.25 28.34 23.09
C GLU A 391 -15.91 28.96 23.46
N ALA A 392 -14.80 28.51 22.86
CA ALA A 392 -13.47 29.09 23.05
C ALA A 392 -13.25 30.39 22.27
N ALA A 393 -13.99 30.63 21.19
CA ALA A 393 -13.94 31.81 20.33
C ALA A 393 -15.00 32.87 20.68
N LYS A 394 -15.70 32.75 21.81
CA LYS A 394 -16.43 33.91 22.37
C LYS A 394 -15.41 35.00 22.67
N PRO A 395 -15.46 36.16 21.97
CA PRO A 395 -14.46 37.19 22.17
C PRO A 395 -14.53 37.69 23.61
N LYS A 396 -13.42 37.65 24.35
CA LYS A 396 -13.22 38.62 25.42
C LYS A 396 -13.23 39.98 24.74
N GLU A 397 -14.29 40.76 24.98
CA GLU A 397 -14.42 42.14 24.52
C GLU A 397 -13.13 42.92 24.81
N ARG A 398 -12.29 43.06 23.79
CA ARG A 398 -11.22 44.06 23.75
C ARG A 398 -11.22 44.63 22.34
N GLY A 399 -11.62 45.89 22.28
CA GLY A 399 -11.91 46.61 21.04
C GLY A 399 -10.75 46.59 20.05
N GLN A 400 -11.06 46.16 18.84
CA GLN A 400 -10.37 46.55 17.62
C GLN A 400 -11.45 46.93 16.58
N PRO A 401 -11.23 47.98 15.77
CA PRO A 401 -12.23 48.47 14.84
C PRO A 401 -12.41 47.47 13.69
N GLY A 402 -13.65 47.07 13.44
CA GLY A 402 -14.02 46.22 12.32
C GLY A 402 -13.79 46.94 10.98
N MET A 403 -13.39 46.17 9.97
CA MET A 403 -13.19 46.61 8.59
C MET A 403 -14.44 47.38 8.09
N ASP A 404 -14.23 48.59 7.56
CA ASP A 404 -15.32 49.45 7.10
C ASP A 404 -16.06 48.79 5.93
N ALA A 405 -17.39 48.90 5.92
CA ALA A 405 -18.24 48.29 4.89
C ALA A 405 -17.87 48.77 3.48
N GLY A 406 -17.31 49.98 3.37
CA GLY A 406 -16.75 50.52 2.13
C GLY A 406 -15.55 49.74 1.60
N GLU A 407 -14.62 49.33 2.47
CA GLU A 407 -13.42 48.56 2.07
C GLU A 407 -13.80 47.15 1.60
N ALA A 408 -14.78 46.52 2.25
CA ALA A 408 -15.32 45.23 1.83
C ALA A 408 -15.98 45.31 0.45
N PHE A 409 -16.70 46.40 0.17
CA PHE A 409 -17.36 46.62 -1.12
C PHE A 409 -16.34 46.86 -2.25
N VAL A 410 -15.29 47.62 -1.97
CA VAL A 410 -14.18 47.87 -2.92
C VAL A 410 -13.44 46.58 -3.23
N LEU A 411 -13.13 45.76 -2.22
CA LEU A 411 -12.45 44.47 -2.41
C LEU A 411 -13.32 43.50 -3.23
N GLY A 412 -14.62 43.42 -2.94
CA GLY A 412 -15.57 42.63 -3.73
C GLY A 412 -15.65 43.09 -5.18
N GLY A 413 -15.65 44.40 -5.42
CA GLY A 413 -15.58 45.00 -6.75
C GLY A 413 -14.31 44.63 -7.51
N MET A 414 -13.15 44.68 -6.87
CA MET A 414 -11.87 44.31 -7.49
C MET A 414 -11.81 42.83 -7.88
N VAL A 415 -12.36 41.93 -7.04
CA VAL A 415 -12.43 40.50 -7.34
C VAL A 415 -13.31 40.24 -8.56
N LEU A 416 -14.48 40.87 -8.65
CA LEU A 416 -15.37 40.76 -9.80
C LEU A 416 -14.70 41.30 -11.08
N LEU A 417 -14.04 42.44 -11.01
CA LEU A 417 -13.28 43.02 -12.14
C LEU A 417 -12.18 42.07 -12.64
N THR A 418 -11.46 41.44 -11.72
CA THR A 418 -10.41 40.48 -12.04
C THR A 418 -10.98 39.23 -12.72
N LEU A 419 -12.11 38.70 -12.22
CA LEU A 419 -12.80 37.57 -12.84
C LEU A 419 -13.29 37.91 -14.25
N PHE A 420 -13.88 39.08 -14.45
CA PHE A 420 -14.30 39.55 -15.78
C PHE A 420 -13.11 39.70 -16.74
N PHE A 421 -11.99 40.23 -16.27
CA PHE A 421 -10.78 40.38 -17.09
C PHE A 421 -10.22 39.03 -17.50
N VAL A 422 -10.08 38.08 -16.57
CA VAL A 422 -9.59 36.72 -16.85
C VAL A 422 -10.54 35.99 -17.81
N SER A 423 -11.87 36.06 -17.60
CA SER A 423 -12.84 35.46 -18.52
C SER A 423 -12.78 36.08 -19.92
N GLY A 424 -12.62 37.39 -20.05
CA GLY A 424 -12.45 38.07 -21.33
C GLY A 424 -11.18 37.61 -22.07
N LEU A 425 -10.08 37.45 -21.32
CA LEU A 425 -8.80 36.95 -21.85
C LEU A 425 -8.91 35.49 -22.33
N MET A 426 -9.64 34.65 -21.59
CA MET A 426 -9.94 33.27 -21.99
C MET A 426 -10.82 33.19 -23.24
N ILE A 427 -11.85 34.03 -23.34
CA ILE A 427 -12.73 34.06 -24.52
C ILE A 427 -11.97 34.59 -25.74
N GLY A 428 -11.18 35.66 -25.57
CA GLY A 428 -10.38 36.25 -26.64
C GLY A 428 -9.29 35.30 -27.16
N THR A 429 -8.62 34.57 -26.28
CA THR A 429 -7.66 33.53 -26.68
C THR A 429 -8.35 32.37 -27.39
N ALA A 430 -9.50 31.89 -26.90
CA ALA A 430 -10.29 30.88 -27.58
C ALA A 430 -10.72 31.31 -29.00
N TRP A 431 -11.13 32.58 -29.17
CA TRP A 431 -11.46 33.16 -30.48
C TRP A 431 -10.23 33.21 -31.40
N PHE A 432 -9.08 33.66 -30.90
CA PHE A 432 -7.82 33.72 -31.66
C PHE A 432 -7.35 32.34 -32.15
N PHE A 433 -7.58 31.28 -31.37
CA PHE A 433 -7.29 29.90 -31.76
C PHE A 433 -8.41 29.23 -32.57
N GLY A 434 -9.39 29.99 -33.08
CA GLY A 434 -10.36 29.53 -34.07
C GLY A 434 -11.67 28.99 -33.50
N ALA A 435 -12.01 29.28 -32.24
CA ALA A 435 -13.33 28.96 -31.70
C ALA A 435 -14.42 29.78 -32.41
N ARG A 436 -15.37 29.10 -33.06
CA ARG A 436 -16.53 29.73 -33.72
C ARG A 436 -17.69 29.83 -32.73
N PHE A 437 -17.92 31.04 -32.21
CA PHE A 437 -19.02 31.31 -31.26
C PHE A 437 -20.40 31.41 -31.96
N ASP A 438 -20.42 31.36 -33.28
CA ASP A 438 -21.61 31.51 -34.13
C ASP A 438 -22.65 30.39 -33.94
N SER A 439 -22.27 29.26 -33.31
CA SER A 439 -23.20 28.16 -32.99
C SER A 439 -23.84 28.27 -31.60
N LEU A 440 -23.36 29.17 -30.72
CA LEU A 440 -23.88 29.29 -29.36
C LEU A 440 -25.26 29.95 -29.28
N TRP A 441 -25.68 30.66 -30.33
CA TRP A 441 -26.95 31.40 -30.37
C TRP A 441 -27.97 30.80 -31.34
N LYS A 442 -27.73 29.57 -31.84
CA LYS A 442 -28.65 28.84 -32.75
C LYS A 442 -29.30 27.61 -32.12
N THR A 443 -29.49 27.59 -30.81
CA THR A 443 -30.21 26.51 -30.14
C THR A 443 -31.34 27.09 -29.29
N ASP A 444 -32.46 27.40 -29.95
CA ASP A 444 -33.76 27.49 -29.28
C ASP A 444 -34.22 26.09 -28.88
N SER A 445 -33.84 25.64 -27.70
CA SER A 445 -34.56 24.58 -26.97
C SER A 445 -34.12 24.50 -25.50
N ILE A 446 -34.42 25.55 -24.73
CA ILE A 446 -34.47 25.42 -23.27
C ILE A 446 -35.90 25.00 -22.91
N TYR A 447 -36.11 23.71 -22.68
CA TYR A 447 -37.34 23.18 -22.09
C TYR A 447 -37.26 23.36 -20.58
N TRP A 448 -38.12 24.23 -20.02
CA TRP A 448 -38.25 24.43 -18.57
C TRP A 448 -39.49 23.69 -18.09
N PRO A 449 -39.41 22.71 -17.17
CA PRO A 449 -40.60 22.06 -16.65
C PRO A 449 -41.23 22.97 -15.60
N SER A 450 -42.46 23.41 -15.86
CA SER A 450 -43.33 23.99 -14.84
C SER A 450 -44.63 23.19 -14.74
N SER A 451 -45.19 23.29 -13.54
CA SER A 451 -46.23 22.54 -12.89
C SER A 451 -47.56 22.34 -13.62
N GLU A 452 -48.13 21.17 -13.33
CA GLU A 452 -49.52 20.91 -12.95
C GLU A 452 -50.59 20.47 -13.98
N THR A 453 -51.26 19.38 -13.55
CA THR A 453 -52.67 18.98 -13.75
C THR A 453 -53.12 18.42 -15.10
N GLY A 454 -53.75 17.24 -15.06
CA GLY A 454 -54.65 16.79 -16.13
C GLY A 454 -54.68 15.28 -16.37
N THR A 455 -55.33 14.56 -15.45
CA THR A 455 -56.14 13.34 -15.66
C THR A 455 -56.12 12.63 -17.03
N ALA A 456 -55.76 11.34 -17.06
CA ALA A 456 -56.57 10.27 -17.67
C ALA A 456 -56.01 8.87 -17.31
N THR A 457 -56.94 7.93 -17.26
CA THR A 457 -56.95 6.60 -16.61
C THR A 457 -56.53 5.44 -17.57
N PRO A 458 -56.57 4.15 -17.17
CA PRO A 458 -55.41 3.23 -17.13
C PRO A 458 -55.43 2.16 -18.24
N ILE A 459 -54.65 1.07 -18.07
CA ILE A 459 -54.58 -0.24 -18.79
C ILE A 459 -53.25 -0.36 -19.59
N GLU A 460 -52.42 -1.41 -19.57
CA GLU A 460 -52.33 -2.71 -18.89
C GLU A 460 -50.86 -3.20 -18.95
N HIS A 461 -50.57 -4.25 -18.17
CA HIS A 461 -49.30 -4.98 -18.03
C HIS A 461 -48.64 -5.49 -19.33
N LYS A 462 -47.29 -5.58 -19.32
CA LYS A 462 -46.59 -6.88 -19.29
C LYS A 462 -45.08 -6.76 -19.05
N GLU A 463 -44.59 -7.68 -18.22
CA GLU A 463 -43.21 -7.97 -17.89
C GLU A 463 -42.39 -8.46 -19.09
N LEU A 464 -41.11 -8.09 -19.13
CA LEU A 464 -39.96 -9.01 -19.07
C LEU A 464 -38.70 -8.22 -18.65
#